data_AF-A0A2E9V8J6-F1
#
_entry.id   AF-A0A2E9V8J6-F1
#
_cell.length_a   1.000
_cell.length_b   1.000
_cell.length_c   1.000
_cell.angle_alpha   90.00
_cell.angle_beta   90.00
_cell.angle_gamma   90.00
#
_symmetry.space_group_name_H-M   'P 1'
#
loop_
_entity.id
_entity.type
_entity.pdbx_description
1 polymer ?
#
loop_
_entity_poly.entity_id
_entity_poly.type
_entity_poly.pdbx_seq_one_letter_code
_entity_poly.pdbx_strand_id
1 'polypeptide(L)'
;MLALVLNICCSKHKKKNIEVPKVIKTVPIENFSKLDVCGCNEQGNQILDKSIAIMRPLKNIVNLRNSNTEKKEMRSLLNRWSALMSSCFRKHGANMWVFSECNDLEVITEKKDTLYNLGIQIDRGDQLKL
;
A
#
# COMPACT_ATOMS: atom_id res chain seq x y z
N MET A 1 -21.25 -44.85 -21.34
CA MET A 1 -21.71 -43.86 -20.34
C MET A 1 -20.59 -43.62 -19.34
N LEU A 2 -19.97 -42.45 -19.38
CA LEU A 2 -19.75 -41.54 -18.23
C LEU A 2 -18.91 -40.37 -18.75
N ALA A 3 -19.58 -39.31 -19.19
CA ALA A 3 -18.94 -38.02 -19.42
C ALA A 3 -18.77 -37.36 -18.06
N LEU A 4 -17.52 -37.21 -17.60
CA LEU A 4 -17.20 -36.49 -16.38
C LEU A 4 -17.16 -34.99 -16.70
N VAL A 5 -18.30 -34.33 -16.58
CA VAL A 5 -18.41 -32.87 -16.71
C VAL A 5 -17.99 -32.24 -15.39
N LEU A 6 -16.74 -31.77 -15.31
CA LEU A 6 -16.29 -30.91 -14.21
C LEU A 6 -16.87 -29.51 -14.42
N ASN A 7 -18.08 -29.31 -13.91
CA ASN A 7 -18.57 -28.00 -13.47
C ASN A 7 -18.01 -27.73 -12.07
N ILE A 8 -18.03 -26.43 -11.67
CA ILE A 8 -17.66 -25.81 -10.37
C ILE A 8 -16.28 -25.11 -10.48
N CYS A 9 -16.13 -23.79 -10.32
CA CYS A 9 -17.05 -22.69 -10.10
C CYS A 9 -16.31 -21.40 -10.50
N CYS A 10 -16.84 -20.61 -11.42
CA CYS A 10 -16.42 -19.21 -11.49
C CYS A 10 -16.91 -18.52 -10.21
N SER A 11 -15.99 -18.22 -9.29
CA SER A 11 -16.22 -17.22 -8.25
C SER A 11 -16.54 -15.90 -8.95
N LYS A 12 -17.82 -15.53 -8.98
CA LYS A 12 -18.23 -14.17 -9.31
C LYS A 12 -17.78 -13.31 -8.14
N HIS A 13 -16.57 -12.76 -8.21
CA HIS A 13 -16.21 -11.62 -7.37
C HIS A 13 -17.22 -10.52 -7.66
N LYS A 14 -18.14 -10.31 -6.70
CA LYS A 14 -19.04 -9.16 -6.72
C LYS A 14 -18.16 -7.93 -6.79
N LYS A 15 -18.23 -7.19 -7.90
CA LYS A 15 -17.66 -5.84 -8.00
C LYS A 15 -18.32 -5.02 -6.89
N LYS A 16 -17.60 -4.80 -5.79
CA LYS A 16 -17.95 -3.74 -4.84
C LYS A 16 -17.93 -2.44 -5.64
N ASN A 17 -19.03 -1.69 -5.62
CA ASN A 17 -19.07 -0.33 -6.14
C ASN A 17 -17.95 0.44 -5.43
N ILE A 18 -16.95 0.86 -6.17
CA ILE A 18 -15.90 1.73 -5.66
C ILE A 18 -16.57 3.08 -5.48
N GLU A 19 -16.99 3.38 -4.26
CA GLU A 19 -17.28 4.75 -3.87
C GLU A 19 -16.05 5.59 -4.23
N VAL A 20 -16.25 6.60 -5.07
CA VAL A 20 -15.21 7.55 -5.43
C VAL A 20 -14.67 8.15 -4.13
N PRO A 21 -13.38 7.97 -3.80
CA PRO A 21 -12.87 8.40 -2.50
C PRO A 21 -13.14 9.88 -2.27
N LYS A 22 -13.82 10.20 -1.18
CA LYS A 22 -13.85 11.55 -0.60
C LYS A 22 -12.44 12.10 -0.60
N VAL A 23 -12.28 13.36 -1.02
CA VAL A 23 -11.01 14.11 -1.11
C VAL A 23 -10.03 13.63 -0.03
N ILE A 24 -9.04 12.86 -0.47
CA ILE A 24 -8.09 12.15 0.37
C ILE A 24 -7.17 13.19 1.02
N LYS A 25 -7.37 13.45 2.32
CA LYS A 25 -6.49 14.36 3.08
C LYS A 25 -5.19 13.63 3.41
N THR A 26 -4.10 13.99 2.73
CA THR A 26 -2.76 13.62 3.17
C THR A 26 -2.45 14.29 4.50
N VAL A 27 -2.22 13.50 5.55
CA VAL A 27 -1.91 14.02 6.90
C VAL A 27 -0.43 14.40 7.00
N PRO A 28 -0.04 15.59 7.47
CA PRO A 28 1.38 15.92 7.66
C PRO A 28 2.11 14.89 8.54
N ILE A 29 3.41 14.63 8.28
CA ILE A 29 4.17 13.55 8.96
C ILE A 29 4.17 13.74 10.48
N GLU A 30 4.30 14.99 10.93
CA GLU A 30 4.28 15.39 12.34
C GLU A 30 2.96 15.00 13.06
N ASN A 31 1.89 14.80 12.30
CA ASN A 31 0.57 14.44 12.83
C ASN A 31 0.30 12.92 12.80
N PHE A 32 1.21 12.09 12.28
CA PHE A 32 1.02 10.63 12.29
C PHE A 32 0.88 10.04 13.69
N SER A 33 1.54 10.63 14.69
CA SER A 33 1.38 10.25 16.10
C SER A 33 -0.04 10.47 16.66
N LYS A 34 -0.87 11.28 15.99
CA LYS A 34 -2.24 11.57 16.42
C LYS A 34 -3.25 10.58 15.86
N LEU A 35 -2.88 9.80 14.84
CA LEU A 35 -3.77 8.83 14.20
C LEU A 35 -4.14 7.69 15.15
N ASP A 36 -5.34 7.15 14.97
CA ASP A 36 -5.75 5.85 15.49
C ASP A 36 -5.37 4.74 14.50
N VAL A 37 -5.75 3.48 14.78
CA VAL A 37 -5.45 2.35 13.90
C VAL A 37 -6.04 2.55 12.50
N CYS A 38 -7.28 3.06 12.41
CA CYS A 38 -7.95 3.31 11.14
C CYS A 38 -7.21 4.37 10.31
N GLY A 39 -6.86 5.50 10.92
CA GLY A 39 -6.11 6.56 10.26
C GLY A 39 -4.72 6.11 9.83
N CYS A 40 -4.07 5.23 10.61
CA CYS A 40 -2.81 4.60 10.24
C CYS A 40 -2.97 3.71 9.00
N ASN A 41 -3.99 2.85 8.96
CA ASN A 41 -4.27 2.00 7.81
C ASN A 41 -4.61 2.84 6.57
N GLU A 42 -5.44 3.88 6.73
CA GLU A 42 -5.81 4.79 5.65
C GLU A 42 -4.59 5.49 5.04
N GLN A 43 -3.75 6.11 5.87
CA GLN A 43 -2.52 6.76 5.38
C GLN A 43 -1.54 5.75 4.76
N GLY A 44 -1.47 4.54 5.31
CA GLY A 44 -0.65 3.45 4.75
C GLY A 44 -1.09 3.09 3.33
N ASN A 45 -2.39 2.89 3.15
CA ASN A 45 -3.00 2.64 1.85
C ASN A 45 -2.72 3.78 0.85
N GLN A 46 -2.86 5.05 1.28
CA GLN A 46 -2.57 6.20 0.42
C GLN A 46 -1.10 6.24 -0.06
N ILE A 47 -0.15 5.93 0.83
CA ILE A 47 1.28 5.89 0.47
C ILE A 47 1.55 4.76 -0.53
N LEU A 48 0.98 3.58 -0.28
CA LEU A 48 1.13 2.42 -1.17
C LEU A 48 0.51 2.67 -2.54
N ASP A 49 -0.70 3.24 -2.60
CA ASP A 49 -1.38 3.54 -3.86
C ASP A 49 -0.61 4.54 -4.72
N LYS A 50 -0.07 5.60 -4.11
CA LYS A 50 0.79 6.57 -4.80
C LYS A 50 2.09 5.93 -5.29
N SER A 51 2.69 5.07 -4.47
CA SER A 51 3.91 4.36 -4.85
C SER A 51 3.66 3.45 -6.06
N ILE A 52 2.53 2.74 -6.08
CA ILE A 52 2.13 1.89 -7.21
C ILE A 52 1.84 2.73 -8.45
N ALA A 53 1.20 3.89 -8.30
CA ALA A 53 0.91 4.80 -9.41
C ALA A 53 2.19 5.32 -10.09
N ILE A 54 3.25 5.59 -9.31
CA ILE A 54 4.58 5.93 -9.83
C ILE A 54 5.20 4.73 -10.55
N MET A 55 5.15 3.54 -9.93
CA MET A 55 5.89 2.38 -10.43
C MET A 55 5.26 1.71 -11.65
N ARG A 56 3.92 1.68 -11.76
CA ARG A 56 3.23 1.03 -12.90
C ARG A 56 3.71 1.50 -14.28
N PRO A 57 3.74 2.81 -14.60
CA PRO A 57 4.20 3.28 -15.91
C PRO A 57 5.69 3.01 -16.13
N LEU A 58 6.49 3.03 -15.06
CA LEU A 58 7.92 2.74 -15.11
C LEU A 58 8.22 1.25 -15.23
N LYS A 59 7.28 0.37 -14.87
CA LYS A 59 7.33 -1.11 -14.95
C LYS A 59 8.37 -1.80 -14.07
N ASN A 60 9.44 -1.13 -13.67
CA ASN A 60 10.48 -1.67 -12.81
C ASN A 60 11.33 -0.57 -12.15
N ILE A 61 12.13 -0.99 -11.17
CA ILE A 61 13.04 -0.09 -10.44
C ILE A 61 14.11 0.55 -11.33
N VAL A 62 14.62 -0.13 -12.36
CA VAL A 62 15.69 0.43 -13.22
C VAL A 62 15.21 1.71 -13.89
N ASN A 63 13.99 1.71 -14.42
CA ASN A 63 13.39 2.90 -15.03
C ASN A 63 13.15 4.00 -14.00
N LEU A 64 12.72 3.67 -12.77
CA LEU A 64 12.65 4.64 -11.69
C LEU A 64 13.99 5.31 -11.39
N ARG A 65 15.10 4.56 -11.37
CA ARG A 65 16.44 5.13 -11.10
C ARG A 65 16.83 6.22 -12.11
N ASN A 66 16.39 6.04 -13.35
CA ASN A 66 16.65 6.94 -14.47
C ASN A 66 15.67 8.13 -14.55
N SER A 67 14.56 8.06 -13.83
CA SER A 67 13.50 9.08 -13.83
C SER A 67 13.62 10.01 -12.61
N ASN A 68 14.32 11.14 -12.76
CA ASN A 68 14.69 12.00 -11.63
C ASN A 68 13.50 12.52 -10.80
N THR A 69 12.39 12.90 -11.44
CA THR A 69 11.20 13.44 -10.77
C THR A 69 10.52 12.35 -9.95
N GLU A 70 10.22 11.22 -10.59
CA GLU A 70 9.56 10.05 -10.01
C GLU A 70 10.41 9.44 -8.90
N LYS A 71 11.74 9.40 -9.09
CA LYS A 71 12.69 8.96 -8.06
C LYS A 71 12.62 9.85 -6.82
N LYS A 72 12.55 11.16 -6.98
CA LYS A 72 12.43 12.11 -5.86
C LYS A 72 11.10 11.92 -5.13
N GLU A 73 10.01 11.73 -5.88
CA GLU A 73 8.70 11.49 -5.31
C GLU A 73 8.64 10.14 -4.56
N MET A 74 9.18 9.06 -5.14
CA MET A 74 9.28 7.77 -4.48
C MET A 74 10.11 7.85 -3.19
N ARG A 75 11.22 8.60 -3.18
CA ARG A 75 12.00 8.84 -1.95
C ARG A 75 11.15 9.51 -0.86
N SER A 76 10.32 10.49 -1.23
CA SER A 76 9.39 11.14 -0.30
C SER A 76 8.37 10.13 0.28
N LEU A 77 7.82 9.26 -0.57
CA LEU A 77 6.86 8.23 -0.14
C LEU A 77 7.51 7.18 0.78
N LEU A 78 8.73 6.75 0.49
CA LEU A 78 9.50 5.81 1.33
C LEU A 78 9.81 6.40 2.71
N ASN A 79 10.22 7.66 2.78
CA ASN A 79 10.44 8.37 4.04
C ASN A 79 9.13 8.47 4.84
N ARG A 80 8.03 8.78 4.14
CA ARG A 80 6.71 8.93 4.74
C ARG A 80 6.15 7.59 5.23
N TRP A 81 6.38 6.49 4.50
CA TRP A 81 6.07 5.14 4.97
C TRP A 81 6.81 4.82 6.27
N SER A 82 8.12 5.04 6.29
CA SER A 82 8.97 4.80 7.47
C SER A 82 8.48 5.58 8.70
N ALA A 83 8.15 6.87 8.51
CA ALA A 83 7.65 7.72 9.57
C ALA A 83 6.26 7.31 10.06
N LEU A 84 5.37 6.89 9.15
CA LEU A 84 4.04 6.38 9.49
C LEU A 84 4.16 5.11 10.31
N MET A 85 4.91 4.11 9.82
CA MET A 85 5.11 2.84 10.49
C MET A 85 5.71 3.04 11.88
N SER A 86 6.77 3.85 12.01
CA SER A 86 7.36 4.18 13.31
C SER A 86 6.35 4.81 14.27
N SER A 87 5.57 5.80 13.81
CA SER A 87 4.60 6.51 14.66
C SER A 87 3.41 5.62 15.07
N CYS A 88 2.85 4.87 14.12
CA CYS A 88 1.70 4.02 14.32
C CYS A 88 2.05 2.79 15.18
N PHE A 89 3.19 2.15 14.94
CA PHE A 89 3.65 1.04 15.79
C PHE A 89 3.96 1.48 17.21
N ARG A 90 4.65 2.63 17.39
CA ARG A 90 4.95 3.14 18.72
C ARG A 90 3.68 3.41 19.54
N LYS A 91 2.60 3.83 18.90
CA LYS A 91 1.34 4.18 19.59
C LYS A 91 0.42 2.99 19.82
N HIS A 92 0.22 2.15 18.80
CA HIS A 92 -0.82 1.12 18.80
C HIS A 92 -0.28 -0.30 18.97
N GLY A 93 1.03 -0.49 18.80
CA GLY A 93 1.69 -1.78 18.97
C GLY A 93 1.05 -2.88 18.13
N ALA A 94 0.74 -4.01 18.78
CA ALA A 94 0.18 -5.19 18.14
C ALA A 94 -1.19 -4.94 17.47
N ASN A 95 -1.94 -3.90 17.88
CA ASN A 95 -3.25 -3.60 17.30
C ASN A 95 -3.17 -3.23 15.82
N MET A 96 -2.01 -2.77 15.33
CA MET A 96 -1.78 -2.56 13.90
C MET A 96 -1.83 -3.87 13.09
N TRP A 97 -1.64 -5.03 13.72
CA TRP A 97 -1.66 -6.35 13.09
C TRP A 97 -2.96 -7.11 13.32
N VAL A 98 -3.98 -6.46 13.88
CA VAL A 98 -5.29 -7.06 14.10
C VAL A 98 -6.24 -6.58 13.02
N PHE A 99 -6.81 -7.51 12.26
CA PHE A 99 -7.86 -7.22 11.31
C PHE A 99 -9.06 -6.54 12.00
N SER A 100 -9.55 -5.46 11.40
CA SER A 100 -10.77 -4.80 11.82
C SER A 100 -11.49 -4.23 10.60
N GLU A 101 -12.68 -3.66 10.79
CA GLU A 101 -13.46 -3.03 9.71
C GLU A 101 -12.65 -1.98 8.93
N CYS A 102 -11.74 -1.26 9.61
CA CYS A 102 -10.92 -0.21 9.02
C CYS A 102 -9.42 -0.57 8.89
N ASN A 103 -8.99 -1.71 9.43
CA ASN A 103 -7.60 -2.18 9.38
C ASN A 103 -7.50 -3.45 8.54
N ASP A 104 -7.60 -3.28 7.22
CA ASP A 104 -7.50 -4.37 6.27
C ASP A 104 -6.03 -4.65 5.94
N LEU A 105 -5.51 -5.76 6.47
CA LEU A 105 -4.12 -6.17 6.27
C LEU A 105 -3.91 -6.92 4.95
N GLU A 106 -4.98 -7.48 4.37
CA GLU A 106 -4.93 -8.18 3.09
C GLU A 106 -4.63 -7.16 1.99
N VAL A 107 -5.37 -6.04 1.98
CA VAL A 107 -5.15 -4.95 1.02
C VAL A 107 -3.74 -4.35 1.15
N ILE A 108 -3.24 -4.17 2.37
CA ILE A 108 -1.85 -3.69 2.58
C ILE A 108 -0.85 -4.70 2.00
N THR A 109 -1.07 -5.99 2.25
CA THR A 109 -0.18 -7.07 1.78
C THR A 109 -0.16 -7.14 0.24
N GLU A 110 -1.32 -7.15 -0.41
CA GLU A 110 -1.43 -7.17 -1.87
C GLU A 110 -0.71 -6.00 -2.54
N LYS A 111 -0.83 -4.80 -1.95
CA LYS A 111 -0.16 -3.60 -2.46
C LYS A 111 1.35 -3.66 -2.27
N LYS A 112 1.82 -4.19 -1.13
CA LYS A 112 3.25 -4.42 -0.89
C LYS A 112 3.82 -5.45 -1.86
N ASP A 113 3.10 -6.52 -2.15
CA ASP A 113 3.50 -7.52 -3.14
C ASP A 113 3.54 -6.95 -4.56
N THR A 114 2.56 -6.09 -4.90
CA THR A 114 2.57 -5.36 -6.18
C THR A 114 3.84 -4.51 -6.31
N LEU A 115 4.22 -3.77 -5.28
CA LEU A 115 5.45 -2.98 -5.27
C LEU A 115 6.70 -3.85 -5.31
N TYR A 116 6.71 -4.97 -4.57
CA TYR A 116 7.80 -5.93 -4.57
C TYR A 116 8.08 -6.46 -5.97
N ASN A 117 7.03 -6.84 -6.70
CA ASN A 117 7.12 -7.31 -8.08
C ASN A 117 7.64 -6.23 -9.06
N LEU A 118 7.48 -4.95 -8.71
CA LEU A 118 8.04 -3.82 -9.45
C LEU A 118 9.47 -3.44 -8.99
N GLY A 119 10.03 -4.19 -8.03
CA GLY A 119 11.37 -4.00 -7.48
C GLY A 119 11.45 -3.05 -6.30
N ILE A 120 10.32 -2.65 -5.69
CA ILE A 120 10.25 -1.74 -4.54
C ILE A 120 9.86 -2.51 -3.28
N GLN A 121 10.81 -2.67 -2.37
CA GLN A 121 10.56 -3.19 -1.03
C GLN A 121 10.24 -2.02 -0.09
N ILE A 122 8.97 -1.58 -0.06
CA ILE A 122 8.57 -0.35 0.65
C ILE A 122 8.90 -0.37 2.16
N ASP A 123 8.91 -1.54 2.80
CA ASP A 123 9.30 -1.69 4.21
C ASP A 123 10.76 -1.36 4.49
N ARG A 124 11.63 -1.37 3.47
CA ARG A 124 13.00 -0.86 3.61
C ARG A 124 13.04 0.66 3.71
N GLY A 125 11.94 1.33 3.39
CA GLY A 125 11.79 2.75 3.65
C GLY A 125 12.91 3.59 3.02
N ASP A 126 13.45 4.51 3.81
CA ASP A 126 14.54 5.41 3.45
C ASP A 126 15.88 4.69 3.19
N GLN A 127 16.00 3.42 3.60
CA GLN A 127 17.19 2.58 3.37
C GLN A 127 17.21 1.95 1.96
N LEU A 128 16.11 2.04 1.20
CA LEU A 128 16.06 1.55 -0.18
C LEU A 128 16.89 2.45 -1.10
N LYS A 129 17.87 1.86 -1.80
CA LYS A 129 18.71 2.59 -2.76
C LYS A 129 18.02 2.72 -4.12
N LEU A 130 17.55 3.93 -4.40
CA LEU A 130 17.00 4.37 -5.69
C LEU A 130 18.03 5.11 -6.53
#